data_AF-A0AAV4U040-F1
#
_entry.id   AF-A0AAV4U040-F1
#
_cell.length_a   1.000
_cell.length_b   1.000
_cell.length_c   1.000
_cell.angle_alpha   90.00
_cell.angle_beta   90.00
_cell.angle_gamma   90.00
#
_symmetry.space_group_name_H-M   'P 1'
#
loop_
_entity.id
_entity.type
_entity.pdbx_description
1 polymer ?
#
loop_
_entity_poly.entity_id
_entity_poly.type
_entity_poly.pdbx_seq_one_letter_code
_entity_poly.pdbx_strand_id
1 'polypeptide(L)'
;MLLLTRDKPFQDTMEMKTFILFEKLMLVEDFYWKDHVVTARQLKTQYGFIQKVLNIKNDLVILGDIQPLLTIRNPLEVINVNLRLDLVETIYKKRHVAPSVLKYPTLETITARYPTTDWLHIFTEGS
;
A
#
# COMPACT_ATOMS: atom_id res chain seq x y z
N MET A 1 -4.58 10.71 36.28
CA MET A 1 -3.40 10.44 35.42
C MET A 1 -3.34 11.37 34.22
N LEU A 2 -4.44 11.62 33.48
CA LEU A 2 -4.46 12.54 32.33
C LEU A 2 -3.93 13.96 32.66
N LEU A 3 -4.26 14.49 33.84
CA LEU A 3 -3.77 15.80 34.32
C LEU A 3 -2.27 15.83 34.66
N LEU A 4 -1.63 14.68 34.87
CA LEU A 4 -0.24 14.57 35.31
C LEU A 4 0.70 14.13 34.19
N THR A 5 0.29 13.20 33.32
CA THR A 5 1.11 12.67 32.22
C THR A 5 0.63 13.07 30.83
N ARG A 6 -0.57 13.66 30.69
CA ARG A 6 -1.25 13.93 29.40
C ARG A 6 -1.49 12.70 28.51
N ASP A 7 -1.16 11.51 28.99
CA ASP A 7 -1.43 10.27 28.26
C ASP A 7 -2.92 9.96 28.27
N LYS A 8 -3.43 9.57 27.10
CA LYS A 8 -4.79 9.04 26.99
C LYS A 8 -4.90 7.76 27.80
N PRO A 9 -6.07 7.46 28.40
CA PRO A 9 -6.32 6.18 29.01
C PRO A 9 -6.04 5.06 28.00
N PHE A 10 -5.49 3.95 28.50
CA PHE A 10 -5.23 2.78 27.66
C PHE A 10 -6.49 2.30 26.95
N GLN A 11 -7.64 2.38 27.64
CA GLN A 11 -8.92 1.97 27.10
C GLN A 11 -9.34 2.80 25.87
N ASP A 12 -9.28 4.13 25.96
CA ASP A 12 -9.57 5.02 24.83
C ASP A 12 -8.63 4.75 23.64
N THR A 13 -7.36 4.47 23.92
CA THR A 13 -6.36 4.14 22.89
C THR A 13 -6.69 2.82 22.20
N MET A 14 -7.13 1.83 22.98
CA MET A 14 -7.55 0.53 22.49
C MET A 14 -8.82 0.65 21.64
N GLU A 15 -9.84 1.37 22.11
CA GLU A 15 -11.10 1.60 21.38
C GLU A 15 -10.84 2.30 20.04
N MET A 16 -10.00 3.35 20.03
CA MET A 16 -9.62 4.04 18.80
C MET A 16 -8.90 3.11 17.80
N LYS A 17 -7.92 2.31 18.26
CA LYS A 17 -7.21 1.35 17.41
C LYS A 17 -8.14 0.26 16.87
N THR A 18 -9.06 -0.23 17.71
CA THR A 18 -10.07 -1.22 17.35
C THR A 18 -11.01 -0.69 16.27
N PHE A 19 -11.46 0.56 16.39
CA PHE A 19 -12.28 1.22 15.38
C PHE A 19 -11.54 1.39 14.04
N ILE A 20 -10.30 1.88 14.08
CA ILE A 20 -9.45 2.03 12.87
C ILE A 20 -9.26 0.69 12.16
N LEU A 21 -9.03 -0.39 12.91
CA LEU A 21 -8.87 -1.73 12.34
C LEU A 21 -10.15 -2.19 11.64
N PHE A 22 -11.32 -1.97 12.25
CA PHE A 22 -12.59 -2.33 11.64
C PHE A 22 -12.84 -1.58 10.33
N GLU A 23 -12.63 -0.26 10.30
CA GLU A 23 -12.76 0.54 9.08
C GLU A 23 -11.81 0.04 7.98
N LYS A 24 -10.58 -0.35 8.32
CA LYS A 24 -9.66 -0.98 7.36
C LYS A 24 -10.17 -2.31 6.82
N LEU A 25 -10.76 -3.15 7.68
CA LEU A 25 -11.33 -4.44 7.26
C LEU A 25 -12.54 -4.26 6.34
N MET A 26 -13.35 -3.22 6.56
CA MET A 26 -14.47 -2.87 5.69
C MET A 26 -14.05 -2.47 4.27
N LEU A 27 -12.81 -2.01 4.08
CA LEU A 27 -12.26 -1.68 2.75
C LEU A 27 -11.77 -2.91 1.98
N VAL A 28 -11.47 -4.01 2.67
CA VAL A 28 -11.05 -5.24 2.01
C VAL A 28 -12.23 -5.76 1.18
N GLU A 29 -11.96 -6.31 0.00
CA GLU A 29 -12.94 -7.00 -0.85
C GLU A 29 -13.30 -8.38 -0.26
N ASP A 30 -13.76 -8.39 0.98
CA ASP A 30 -14.23 -9.58 1.69
C ASP A 30 -15.67 -9.34 2.16
N PHE A 31 -16.57 -10.17 1.65
CA PHE A 31 -18.01 -10.14 1.97
C PHE A 31 -18.27 -10.39 3.45
N TYR A 32 -17.38 -11.12 4.14
CA TYR A 32 -17.57 -11.45 5.55
C TYR A 32 -17.74 -10.22 6.43
N TRP A 33 -16.94 -9.17 6.22
CA TRP A 33 -16.96 -7.96 7.06
C TRP A 33 -18.10 -7.02 6.69
N LYS A 34 -18.39 -6.90 5.39
CA LYS A 34 -19.44 -6.01 4.87
C LYS A 34 -20.84 -6.50 5.18
N ASP A 35 -21.06 -7.80 5.03
CA ASP A 35 -22.39 -8.41 5.14
C ASP A 35 -22.60 -9.08 6.51
N HIS A 36 -21.72 -8.83 7.49
CA HIS A 36 -21.81 -9.45 8.80
C HIS A 36 -23.07 -9.01 9.55
N VAL A 37 -24.05 -9.91 9.65
CA VAL A 37 -25.22 -9.68 10.49
C VAL A 37 -24.92 -10.14 11.91
N VAL A 38 -24.91 -9.17 12.84
CA VAL A 38 -24.81 -9.44 14.27
C VAL A 38 -26.09 -10.12 14.75
N THR A 39 -26.02 -11.43 14.97
CA THR A 39 -27.13 -12.22 15.53
C THR A 39 -26.87 -12.54 17.00
N ALA A 40 -27.91 -12.40 17.83
CA ALA A 40 -27.87 -12.83 19.21
C ALA A 40 -27.85 -14.37 19.26
N ARG A 41 -26.77 -14.95 19.78
CA ARG A 41 -26.65 -16.39 20.00
C ARG A 41 -26.95 -16.70 21.46
N GLN A 42 -27.85 -17.64 21.73
CA GLN A 42 -28.44 -17.88 23.06
C GLN A 42 -27.46 -18.34 24.17
N LEU A 43 -26.16 -18.41 23.90
CA LEU A 43 -25.14 -18.82 24.89
C LEU A 43 -23.91 -17.91 24.90
N LYS A 44 -23.92 -16.80 24.15
CA LYS A 44 -22.77 -15.89 24.06
C LYS A 44 -22.99 -14.69 24.98
N THR A 45 -22.28 -14.66 26.10
CA THR A 45 -22.35 -13.56 27.08
C THR A 45 -21.35 -12.44 26.81
N GLN A 46 -20.33 -12.70 25.98
CA GLN A 46 -19.30 -11.72 25.65
C GLN A 46 -19.51 -11.13 24.26
N TYR A 47 -19.36 -9.80 24.15
CA TYR A 47 -19.37 -9.14 22.85
C TYR A 47 -18.17 -9.56 22.01
N GLY A 48 -18.46 -9.99 20.78
CA GLY A 48 -17.43 -10.16 19.75
C GLY A 48 -16.86 -8.82 19.29
N PHE A 49 -15.81 -8.90 18.47
CA PHE A 49 -15.14 -7.72 17.92
C PHE A 49 -16.11 -6.76 17.20
N ILE A 50 -16.88 -7.26 16.22
CA ILE A 50 -17.83 -6.44 15.43
C ILE A 50 -18.89 -5.81 16.34
N GLN A 51 -19.42 -6.57 17.30
CA GLN A 51 -20.38 -6.05 18.28
C GLN A 51 -19.80 -4.91 19.12
N LYS A 52 -18.58 -5.07 19.63
CA LYS A 52 -17.91 -4.00 20.39
C LYS A 52 -17.69 -2.76 19.54
N VAL A 53 -17.21 -2.90 18.31
CA VAL A 53 -16.93 -1.76 17.43
C VAL A 53 -18.23 -1.02 17.08
N LEU A 54 -19.31 -1.74 16.79
CA LEU A 54 -20.60 -1.10 16.50
C LEU A 54 -21.15 -0.34 17.71
N ASN A 55 -20.99 -0.86 18.92
CA ASN A 55 -21.34 -0.12 20.14
C ASN A 55 -20.51 1.16 20.27
N ILE A 56 -19.18 1.07 20.13
CA ILE A 56 -18.29 2.23 20.13
C ILE A 56 -18.70 3.26 19.06
N LYS A 57 -19.05 2.80 17.86
CA LYS A 57 -19.51 3.66 16.75
C LYS A 57 -20.81 4.40 17.10
N ASN A 58 -21.75 3.72 17.73
CA ASN A 58 -23.02 4.32 18.17
C ASN A 58 -22.78 5.36 19.27
N ASP A 59 -21.88 5.06 20.21
CA ASP A 59 -21.54 5.96 21.32
C ASP A 59 -20.81 7.23 20.84
N LEU A 60 -20.00 7.11 19.77
CA LEU A 60 -19.17 8.21 19.25
C LEU A 60 -19.94 9.27 18.46
N VAL A 61 -21.24 9.11 18.18
CA VAL A 61 -22.09 10.04 17.40
C VAL A 61 -21.27 10.72 16.28
N ILE A 62 -20.67 9.91 15.41
CA ILE A 62 -19.80 10.42 14.34
C ILE A 62 -20.71 11.15 13.33
N LEU A 63 -20.90 12.44 13.57
CA LEU A 63 -21.57 13.38 12.67
C LEU A 63 -20.63 13.68 11.51
N GLY A 64 -20.67 12.85 10.48
CA GLY A 64 -19.95 13.13 9.25
C GLY A 64 -20.03 11.98 8.26
N ASP A 65 -20.15 12.33 6.99
CA ASP A 65 -19.93 11.39 5.91
C ASP A 65 -18.49 10.88 6.00
N ILE A 66 -18.33 9.58 6.19
CA ILE A 66 -17.02 8.92 6.19
C ILE A 66 -16.42 9.18 4.80
N GLN A 67 -15.34 9.96 4.74
CA GLN A 67 -14.62 10.12 3.48
C GLN A 67 -14.15 8.74 3.02
N PRO A 68 -14.49 8.32 1.80
CA PRO A 68 -14.02 7.05 1.29
C PRO A 68 -12.50 7.08 1.25
N LEU A 69 -11.88 6.13 1.95
CA LEU A 69 -10.44 5.92 1.83
C LEU A 69 -10.17 5.46 0.39
N LEU A 70 -9.29 6.19 -0.30
CA LEU A 70 -8.89 5.86 -1.66
C LEU A 70 -8.37 4.43 -1.69
N THR A 71 -8.94 3.59 -2.54
CA THR A 71 -8.38 2.27 -2.80
C THR A 71 -6.97 2.46 -3.33
N ILE A 72 -5.99 1.86 -2.66
CA ILE A 72 -4.61 1.87 -3.13
C ILE A 72 -4.61 1.03 -4.41
N ARG A 73 -4.60 1.70 -5.57
CA ARG A 73 -4.44 1.02 -6.85
C ARG A 73 -3.08 0.35 -6.87
N ASN A 74 -3.00 -0.83 -7.46
CA ASN A 74 -1.74 -1.51 -7.69
C ASN A 74 -0.80 -0.53 -8.42
N PRO A 75 0.42 -0.26 -7.91
CA PRO A 75 1.36 0.64 -8.57
C PRO A 75 1.64 0.26 -10.03
N LEU A 76 1.56 -1.04 -10.36
CA LEU A 76 1.70 -1.55 -11.73
C LEU A 76 0.53 -1.19 -12.65
N GLU A 77 -0.65 -0.92 -12.10
CA GLU A 77 -1.83 -0.46 -12.85
C GLU A 77 -1.84 1.06 -13.05
N VAL A 78 -1.11 1.80 -12.21
CA VAL A 78 -1.03 3.26 -12.26
C VAL A 78 0.18 3.75 -13.04
N ILE A 79 1.29 3.02 -12.98
CA ILE A 79 2.56 3.40 -13.58
C ILE A 79 2.76 2.59 -14.85
N ASN A 80 2.63 3.25 -16.01
CA ASN A 80 3.01 2.67 -17.28
C ASN A 80 4.55 2.63 -17.37
N VAL A 81 5.13 1.47 -17.04
CA VAL A 81 6.58 1.25 -17.15
C VAL A 81 6.93 0.94 -18.60
N ASN A 82 7.53 1.90 -19.29
CA ASN A 82 8.04 1.68 -20.64
C ASN A 82 9.42 0.99 -20.57
N LEU A 83 9.45 -0.30 -20.91
CA LEU A 83 10.68 -1.10 -20.91
C LEU A 83 11.29 -1.13 -22.31
N ARG A 84 12.52 -0.63 -22.44
CA ARG A 84 13.33 -0.77 -23.67
C ARG A 84 14.52 -1.68 -23.40
N LEU A 85 14.56 -2.83 -24.07
CA LEU A 85 15.60 -3.86 -23.89
C LEU A 85 16.61 -3.94 -25.04
N ASP A 86 16.41 -3.11 -26.06
CA ASP A 86 17.21 -3.04 -27.27
C ASP A 86 18.32 -1.99 -27.14
N LEU A 87 19.47 -2.31 -27.75
CA LEU A 87 20.59 -1.38 -27.91
C LEU A 87 20.34 -0.50 -29.14
N VAL A 88 20.96 0.68 -29.16
CA VAL A 88 20.99 1.54 -30.35
C VAL A 88 21.64 0.82 -31.54
N GLU A 89 22.69 0.04 -31.29
CA GLU A 89 23.33 -0.80 -32.29
C GLU A 89 22.84 -2.25 -32.22
N THR A 90 22.54 -2.84 -33.39
CA THR A 90 22.17 -4.25 -33.47
C THR A 90 23.42 -5.13 -33.40
N ILE A 91 23.51 -5.94 -32.34
CA ILE A 91 24.63 -6.86 -32.15
C ILE A 91 24.27 -8.25 -32.64
N TYR A 92 24.89 -8.67 -33.73
CA TYR A 92 24.76 -10.02 -34.26
C TYR A 92 25.58 -11.01 -33.41
N LYS A 93 25.02 -12.21 -33.17
CA LYS A 93 25.68 -13.30 -32.42
C LYS A 93 26.09 -12.92 -30.98
N LYS A 94 25.20 -12.24 -30.24
CA LYS A 94 25.38 -11.80 -28.83
C LYS A 94 26.06 -12.82 -27.89
N ARG A 95 25.82 -14.12 -28.07
CA ARG A 95 26.43 -15.20 -27.26
C ARG A 95 27.97 -15.33 -27.40
N HIS A 96 28.54 -14.74 -28.45
CA HIS A 96 29.97 -14.83 -28.76
C HIS A 96 30.70 -13.48 -28.57
N VAL A 97 30.03 -12.47 -28.01
CA VAL A 97 30.58 -11.13 -27.80
C VAL A 97 30.97 -10.96 -26.34
N ALA A 98 32.22 -10.55 -26.09
CA ALA A 98 32.72 -10.31 -24.74
C ALA A 98 31.98 -9.12 -24.08
N PRO A 99 31.68 -9.15 -22.77
CA PRO A 99 31.00 -8.07 -22.07
C PRO A 99 31.70 -6.70 -22.18
N SER A 100 33.03 -6.69 -22.29
CA SER A 100 33.83 -5.47 -22.50
C SER A 100 33.44 -4.72 -23.78
N VAL A 101 33.10 -5.46 -24.84
CA VAL A 101 32.67 -4.90 -26.13
C VAL A 101 31.24 -4.36 -26.04
N LEU A 102 30.39 -4.95 -25.21
CA LEU A 102 29.01 -4.51 -25.00
C LEU A 102 28.91 -3.24 -24.16
N LYS A 103 29.95 -2.91 -23.38
CA LYS A 103 29.94 -1.76 -22.48
C LYS A 103 29.73 -0.45 -23.23
N TYR A 104 30.46 -0.25 -24.32
CA TYR A 104 30.40 0.97 -25.12
C TYR A 104 28.99 1.22 -25.74
N PRO A 105 28.40 0.29 -26.51
CA PRO A 105 27.06 0.49 -27.08
C PRO A 105 25.98 0.58 -26.01
N THR A 106 26.17 -0.04 -24.84
CA THR A 106 25.25 0.12 -23.70
C THR A 106 25.27 1.55 -23.17
N LEU A 107 26.46 2.12 -22.94
CA LEU A 107 26.59 3.49 -22.48
C LEU A 107 26.06 4.49 -23.51
N GLU A 108 26.36 4.28 -24.79
CA GLU A 108 25.82 5.08 -25.88
C GLU A 108 24.29 5.01 -25.94
N THR A 109 23.71 3.83 -25.76
CA THR A 109 22.25 3.66 -25.70
C THR A 109 21.64 4.44 -24.54
N ILE A 110 22.29 4.42 -23.36
CA ILE A 110 21.83 5.17 -22.19
C ILE A 110 21.89 6.67 -22.50
N THR A 111 23.01 7.19 -22.99
CA THR A 111 23.17 8.62 -23.27
C THR A 111 22.23 9.12 -24.36
N ALA A 112 22.01 8.32 -25.42
CA ALA A 112 21.16 8.72 -26.54
C ALA A 112 19.66 8.69 -26.20
N ARG A 113 19.21 7.69 -25.42
CA ARG A 113 17.78 7.51 -25.11
C ARG A 113 17.36 8.23 -23.83
N TYR A 114 18.28 8.35 -22.88
CA TYR A 114 18.05 8.89 -21.55
C TYR A 114 19.15 9.90 -21.22
N PRO A 115 19.15 11.08 -21.85
CA PRO A 115 20.14 12.11 -21.54
C PRO A 115 19.94 12.65 -20.12
N THR A 116 21.05 12.98 -19.45
CA THR A 116 21.05 13.49 -18.07
C THR A 116 20.36 14.85 -17.89
N THR A 117 20.10 15.57 -18.98
CA THR A 117 19.32 16.82 -18.96
C THR A 117 17.83 16.57 -18.72
N ASP A 118 17.33 15.44 -19.22
CA ASP A 118 15.88 15.16 -19.26
C ASP A 118 15.50 13.99 -18.34
N TRP A 119 16.49 13.20 -17.90
CA TRP A 119 16.27 11.99 -17.10
C TRP A 119 17.12 11.96 -15.83
N LEU A 120 16.51 11.49 -14.74
CA LEU A 120 17.20 11.17 -13.50
C LEU A 120 17.78 9.76 -13.58
N HIS A 121 19.10 9.64 -13.43
CA HIS A 121 19.79 8.36 -13.39
C HIS A 121 19.92 7.89 -11.94
N ILE A 122 19.25 6.79 -11.61
CA ILE A 122 19.33 6.17 -10.30
C ILE A 122 20.24 4.94 -10.42
N PHE A 123 21.44 5.03 -9.87
CA PHE A 123 22.35 3.88 -9.77
C PHE A 123 22.10 3.20 -8.43
N THR A 124 21.33 2.12 -8.44
CA THR A 124 21.14 1.28 -7.26
C THR A 124 22.36 0.37 -7.11
N GLU A 125 23.10 0.52 -6.02
CA GLU A 125 24.13 -0.45 -5.66
C GLU A 125 23.43 -1.74 -5.18
N GLY A 126 23.38 -2.75 -6.06
CA GLY A 126 22.61 -3.98 -5.82
C GLY A 126 23.37 -5.24 -6.24
N SER A 127 23.86 -5.95 -5.21
CA SER A 127 24.47 -7.30 -5.11
C SER A 127 25.77 -7.60 -5.85
#